data_AF-A0A847RWA0-F1
#
_entry.id   AF-A0A847RWA0-F1
#
_cell.length_a   1.000
_cell.length_b   1.000
_cell.length_c   1.000
_cell.angle_alpha   90.00
_cell.angle_beta   90.00
_cell.angle_gamma   90.00
#
_symmetry.space_group_name_H-M   'P 1'
#
loop_
_entity.id
_entity.type
_entity.pdbx_description
1 polymer ?
#
loop_
_entity_poly.entity_id
_entity_poly.type
_entity_poly.pdbx_seq_one_letter_code
_entity_poly.pdbx_strand_id
1 'polypeptide(L)'
;MAKKKGFLDGYQTYDTAGGHGNAQSWRDAFKQTMSKEDATVLMNEAVQTPHEILGISPAASAAEIKTAFRQLIRQWHPDTNQHRLAEAEAMSKKIIAAYTLLS
;
A
#
# COMPACT_ATOMS: atom_id res chain seq x y z
N MET A 1 16.59 10.69 23.46
CA MET A 1 15.70 11.13 22.37
C MET A 1 15.53 9.98 21.39
N ALA A 2 14.38 9.31 21.38
CA ALA A 2 14.18 8.17 20.49
C ALA A 2 13.92 8.65 19.06
N LYS A 3 14.76 8.22 18.11
CA LYS A 3 14.53 8.45 16.68
C LYS A 3 13.22 7.77 16.31
N LYS A 4 12.20 8.54 15.91
CA LYS A 4 10.99 8.00 15.29
C LYS A 4 11.41 7.42 13.95
N LYS A 5 11.57 6.10 13.91
CA LYS A 5 11.79 5.35 12.67
C LYS A 5 10.59 5.60 11.76
N GLY A 6 10.83 6.17 10.59
CA GLY A 6 9.79 6.43 9.60
C GLY A 6 9.18 5.12 9.12
N PHE A 7 8.00 5.21 8.53
CA PHE A 7 7.19 4.09 8.01
C PHE A 7 7.97 3.09 7.12
N LEU A 8 9.15 3.43 6.61
CA LEU A 8 10.03 2.59 5.78
C LEU A 8 11.43 2.29 6.35
N ASP A 9 11.74 2.66 7.60
CA ASP A 9 13.09 2.52 8.15
C ASP A 9 13.38 1.06 8.58
N GLY A 10 13.62 0.19 7.58
CA GLY A 10 14.00 -1.22 7.76
C GLY A 10 13.68 -2.20 6.61
N TYR A 11 13.11 -1.77 5.48
CA TYR A 11 12.69 -2.70 4.41
C TYR A 11 13.84 -3.12 3.49
N GLN A 12 14.35 -4.35 3.70
CA GLN A 12 15.07 -5.13 2.69
C GLN A 12 14.09 -6.02 1.93
N THR A 13 14.35 -6.17 0.64
CA THR A 13 13.34 -6.29 -0.41
C THR A 13 13.35 -7.67 -1.06
N TYR A 14 12.22 -8.15 -1.61
CA TYR A 14 12.03 -9.58 -1.91
C TYR A 14 12.74 -10.12 -3.17
N ASP A 15 13.70 -11.04 -2.98
CA ASP A 15 14.10 -12.09 -3.94
C ASP A 15 13.47 -13.44 -3.53
N THR A 16 12.76 -14.08 -4.46
CA THR A 16 12.04 -15.35 -4.26
C THR A 16 12.83 -16.61 -4.62
N ALA A 17 14.14 -16.53 -4.83
CA ALA A 17 15.03 -17.70 -4.84
C ALA A 17 16.05 -17.69 -3.67
N GLY A 18 16.39 -16.51 -3.14
CA GLY A 18 17.50 -16.29 -2.21
C GLY A 18 17.16 -15.84 -0.78
N GLY A 19 15.89 -15.93 -0.34
CA GLY A 19 15.53 -15.68 1.06
C GLY A 19 15.27 -14.21 1.37
N HIS A 20 14.06 -13.75 1.07
CA HIS A 20 13.52 -12.51 1.61
C HIS A 20 12.03 -12.71 1.95
N GLY A 21 11.67 -12.51 3.22
CA GLY A 21 10.60 -11.60 3.60
C GLY A 21 9.20 -12.04 4.04
N ASN A 22 8.54 -13.14 3.64
CA ASN A 22 7.10 -13.48 3.93
C ASN A 22 6.03 -12.33 3.90
N ALA A 23 5.13 -12.37 2.90
CA ALA A 23 4.00 -11.45 2.70
C ALA A 23 3.10 -11.21 3.95
N GLN A 24 3.11 -12.12 4.92
CA GLN A 24 2.42 -11.97 6.19
C GLN A 24 2.95 -10.80 7.03
N SER A 25 4.26 -10.55 7.06
CA SER A 25 4.88 -9.51 7.88
C SER A 25 4.52 -8.09 7.40
N TRP A 26 4.31 -7.92 6.09
CA TRP A 26 3.79 -6.66 5.54
C TRP A 26 2.34 -6.41 5.97
N ARG A 27 1.50 -7.48 5.97
CA ARG A 27 0.11 -7.39 6.42
C ARG A 27 0.00 -7.09 7.92
N ASP A 28 0.94 -7.60 8.72
CA ASP A 28 0.95 -7.43 10.17
C ASP A 28 1.48 -6.05 10.58
N ALA A 29 2.54 -5.54 9.95
CA ALA A 29 3.01 -4.17 10.14
C ALA A 29 1.95 -3.13 9.69
N PHE A 30 1.20 -3.45 8.64
CA PHE A 30 0.14 -2.62 8.08
C PHE A 30 -1.08 -2.46 9.00
N LYS A 31 -1.57 -3.56 9.61
CA LYS A 31 -2.69 -3.50 10.59
C LYS A 31 -2.36 -2.62 11.80
N GLN A 32 -1.09 -2.44 12.10
CA GLN A 32 -0.63 -1.68 13.26
C GLN A 32 -0.55 -0.16 13.00
N THR A 33 -0.62 0.30 11.74
CA THR A 33 -0.22 1.69 11.40
C THR A 33 -1.16 2.49 10.51
N MET A 34 -2.10 1.89 9.78
CA MET A 34 -3.10 2.64 9.01
C MET A 34 -4.49 2.44 9.59
N SER A 35 -4.91 3.39 10.43
CA SER A 35 -6.28 3.47 10.93
C SER A 35 -7.23 3.88 9.79
N LYS A 36 -8.53 3.60 9.93
CA LYS A 36 -9.52 4.06 8.94
C LYS A 36 -9.54 5.58 8.85
N GLU A 37 -9.23 6.24 9.96
CA GLU A 37 -9.13 7.68 10.10
C GLU A 37 -7.95 8.23 9.28
N ASP A 38 -6.77 7.63 9.40
CA ASP A 38 -5.59 8.03 8.61
C ASP A 38 -5.82 7.80 7.11
N ALA A 39 -6.44 6.68 6.74
CA ALA A 39 -6.81 6.40 5.36
C ALA A 39 -7.82 7.43 4.83
N THR A 40 -8.77 7.86 5.65
CA THR A 40 -9.77 8.88 5.29
C THR A 40 -9.11 10.23 5.07
N VAL A 41 -8.20 10.65 5.96
CA VAL A 41 -7.49 11.93 5.81
C VAL A 41 -6.67 11.94 4.52
N LEU A 42 -5.91 10.86 4.25
CA LEU A 42 -5.09 10.74 3.04
C LEU A 42 -5.95 10.74 1.77
N MET A 43 -7.11 10.09 1.79
CA MET A 43 -8.04 10.04 0.66
C MET A 43 -8.83 11.35 0.47
N ASN A 44 -9.11 12.10 1.54
CA ASN A 44 -9.76 13.41 1.45
C ASN A 44 -8.82 14.48 0.86
N GLU A 45 -7.51 14.33 1.06
CA GLU A 45 -6.49 15.14 0.39
C GLU A 45 -6.21 14.67 -1.05
N ALA A 46 -6.61 13.44 -1.41
CA ALA A 46 -6.45 12.94 -2.76
C ALA A 46 -7.54 13.48 -3.68
N VAL A 47 -7.15 13.94 -4.87
CA VAL A 47 -8.08 14.38 -5.92
C VAL A 47 -8.92 13.22 -6.49
N GLN A 48 -8.46 11.98 -6.29
CA GLN A 48 -9.06 10.77 -6.86
C GLN A 48 -9.79 9.96 -5.79
N THR A 49 -10.90 9.35 -6.18
CA THR A 49 -11.67 8.43 -5.33
C THR A 49 -10.91 7.11 -5.09
N PRO A 50 -11.24 6.37 -4.02
CA PRO A 50 -10.67 5.04 -3.77
C PRO A 50 -10.81 4.07 -4.96
N HIS A 51 -11.94 4.12 -5.67
CA HIS A 51 -12.19 3.29 -6.84
C HIS A 51 -11.29 3.67 -8.03
N GLU A 52 -11.08 4.96 -8.27
CA GLU A 52 -10.17 5.46 -9.30
C GLU A 52 -8.72 5.09 -9.01
N ILE A 53 -8.29 5.19 -7.74
CA ILE A 53 -6.94 4.80 -7.31
C ILE A 53 -6.71 3.30 -7.54
N LEU A 54 -7.71 2.46 -7.30
CA LEU A 54 -7.65 1.04 -7.59
C LEU A 54 -7.90 0.71 -9.06
N GLY A 55 -8.33 1.68 -9.89
CA GLY A 55 -8.66 1.48 -11.30
C GLY A 55 -9.86 0.54 -11.52
N ILE A 56 -10.83 0.56 -10.59
CA ILE A 56 -12.00 -0.33 -10.61
C ILE A 56 -13.30 0.46 -10.74
N SER A 57 -14.36 -0.23 -11.14
CA SER A 57 -15.71 0.33 -11.15
C SER A 57 -16.20 0.68 -9.74
N PRO A 58 -16.98 1.76 -9.56
CA PRO A 58 -17.70 2.02 -8.30
C PRO A 58 -18.66 0.89 -7.89
N ALA A 59 -19.05 0.03 -8.84
CA ALA A 59 -19.88 -1.16 -8.60
C ALA A 59 -19.05 -2.45 -8.46
N ALA A 60 -17.73 -2.35 -8.32
CA ALA A 60 -16.85 -3.50 -8.22
C ALA A 60 -17.14 -4.32 -6.95
N SER A 61 -17.06 -5.63 -7.11
CA SER A 61 -17.19 -6.60 -6.02
C SER A 61 -15.97 -6.60 -5.11
N ALA A 62 -16.13 -7.10 -3.88
CA ALA A 62 -15.02 -7.29 -2.94
C ALA A 62 -13.88 -8.16 -3.50
N ALA A 63 -14.19 -9.09 -4.42
CA ALA A 63 -13.19 -9.92 -5.09
C ALA A 63 -12.33 -9.12 -6.08
N GLU A 64 -12.95 -8.20 -6.82
CA GLU A 64 -12.27 -7.29 -7.75
C GLU A 64 -11.41 -6.28 -6.98
N ILE A 65 -11.94 -5.67 -5.92
CA ILE A 65 -11.20 -4.76 -5.02
C ILE A 65 -9.91 -5.42 -4.52
N LYS A 66 -10.02 -6.64 -3.98
CA LYS A 66 -8.86 -7.40 -3.49
C LYS A 66 -7.87 -7.74 -4.61
N THR A 67 -8.35 -8.00 -5.81
CA THR A 67 -7.49 -8.38 -6.95
C THR A 67 -6.73 -7.19 -7.49
N ALA A 68 -7.40 -6.05 -7.70
CA ALA A 68 -6.79 -4.80 -8.12
C ALA A 68 -5.73 -4.33 -7.10
N PHE A 69 -6.06 -4.35 -5.80
CA PHE A 69 -5.11 -4.03 -4.74
C PHE A 69 -3.81 -4.85 -4.83
N ARG A 70 -3.92 -6.19 -4.94
CA ARG A 70 -2.74 -7.06 -5.00
C ARG A 70 -1.87 -6.76 -6.23
N GLN A 71 -2.50 -6.48 -7.38
CA GLN A 71 -1.77 -6.16 -8.61
C GLN A 71 -1.03 -4.83 -8.48
N LEU A 72 -1.69 -3.79 -7.97
CA LEU A 72 -1.14 -2.45 -7.83
C LEU A 72 -0.02 -2.39 -6.79
N ILE A 73 -0.14 -3.08 -5.65
CA ILE A 73 0.93 -3.15 -4.65
C ILE A 73 2.17 -3.81 -5.22
N ARG A 74 2.01 -4.88 -6.00
CA ARG A 74 3.16 -5.52 -6.66
C ARG A 74 3.81 -4.60 -7.69
N GLN A 75 3.01 -3.83 -8.42
CA GLN A 75 3.49 -2.90 -9.43
C GLN A 75 4.23 -1.70 -8.83
N TRP A 76 3.73 -1.16 -7.73
CA TRP A 76 4.26 0.04 -7.06
C TRP A 76 5.05 -0.28 -5.79
N HIS A 77 5.52 -1.52 -5.65
CA HIS A 77 6.32 -1.91 -4.50
C HIS A 77 7.66 -1.16 -4.50
N PRO A 78 8.11 -0.57 -3.38
CA PRO A 78 9.39 0.15 -3.33
C PRO A 78 10.59 -0.73 -3.74
N ASP A 79 10.53 -2.01 -3.38
CA ASP A 79 11.48 -3.06 -3.75
C ASP A 79 11.78 -3.17 -5.24
N THR A 80 10.73 -3.14 -6.06
CA THR A 80 10.82 -3.27 -7.52
C THR A 80 10.95 -1.92 -8.21
N ASN A 81 10.78 -0.82 -7.46
CA ASN A 81 10.77 0.56 -7.93
C ASN A 81 11.83 1.42 -7.23
N GLN A 82 13.00 0.86 -6.94
CA GLN A 82 14.09 1.56 -6.25
C GLN A 82 14.55 2.85 -6.98
N HIS A 83 14.41 2.88 -8.31
CA HIS A 83 14.71 4.04 -9.15
C HIS A 83 13.71 5.20 -9.00
N ARG A 84 12.53 4.95 -8.43
CA ARG A 84 11.44 5.92 -8.22
C ARG A 84 10.79 5.73 -6.85
N LEU A 85 11.62 5.59 -5.82
CA LEU A 85 11.19 5.22 -4.47
C LEU A 85 10.09 6.14 -3.93
N ALA A 86 10.26 7.46 -4.07
CA ALA A 86 9.29 8.45 -3.58
C ALA A 86 7.90 8.30 -4.24
N GLU A 87 7.86 8.05 -5.55
CA GLU A 87 6.61 7.81 -6.28
C GLU A 87 5.98 6.47 -5.88
N ALA A 88 6.79 5.43 -5.77
CA ALA A 88 6.35 4.09 -5.34
C ALA A 88 5.76 4.11 -3.93
N GLU A 89 6.39 4.82 -2.99
CA GLU A 89 5.87 5.05 -1.65
C GLU A 89 4.55 5.83 -1.65
N ALA A 90 4.47 6.92 -2.42
CA ALA A 90 3.26 7.72 -2.51
C ALA A 90 2.08 6.91 -3.10
N MET A 91 2.35 6.15 -4.17
CA MET A 91 1.34 5.32 -4.83
C MET A 91 0.93 4.15 -3.95
N SER A 92 1.87 3.40 -3.38
CA SER A 92 1.55 2.28 -2.48
C SER A 92 0.72 2.74 -1.29
N LYS A 93 1.03 3.88 -0.65
CA LYS A 93 0.20 4.46 0.42
C LYS A 93 -1.23 4.76 -0.05
N LYS A 94 -1.40 5.34 -1.24
CA LYS A 94 -2.74 5.62 -1.80
C LYS A 94 -3.52 4.34 -2.07
N ILE A 95 -2.89 3.35 -2.70
CA ILE A 95 -3.49 2.04 -3.01
C ILE A 95 -3.96 1.35 -1.73
N ILE A 96 -3.12 1.41 -0.69
CA ILE A 96 -3.42 0.88 0.63
C ILE A 96 -4.62 1.59 1.27
N ALA A 97 -4.59 2.92 1.34
CA ALA A 97 -5.67 3.69 1.94
C ALA A 97 -7.01 3.47 1.21
N ALA A 98 -6.98 3.42 -0.12
CA ALA A 98 -8.15 3.12 -0.94
C ALA A 98 -8.74 1.73 -0.61
N TYR A 99 -7.88 0.70 -0.50
CA TYR A 99 -8.31 -0.63 -0.09
C TYR A 99 -8.91 -0.66 1.32
N THR A 100 -8.30 0.03 2.29
CA THR A 100 -8.80 0.11 3.67
C THR A 100 -10.19 0.74 3.77
N LEU A 101 -10.52 1.70 2.91
CA LEU A 101 -11.84 2.31 2.89
C LEU A 101 -12.90 1.44 2.21
N LEU A 102 -12.50 0.61 1.23
CA LEU A 102 -13.41 -0.21 0.42
C LEU A 102 -13.60 -1.64 0.93
N SER A 103 -12.74 -2.13 1.85
CA SER A 103 -12.80 -3.50 2.42
C SER A 103 -13.29 -3.51 3.86
#